data_AF-A0A3R6FGW3-F1
#
_entry.id   AF-A0A3R6FGW3-F1
#
_cell.length_a   1.000
_cell.length_b   1.000
_cell.length_c   1.000
_cell.angle_alpha   90.00
_cell.angle_beta   90.00
_cell.angle_gamma   90.00
#
_symmetry.space_group_name_H-M   'P 1'
#
loop_
_entity.id
_entity.type
_entity.pdbx_description
1 polymer ?
#
loop_
_entity_poly.entity_id
_entity_poly.type
_entity_poly.pdbx_seq_one_letter_code
_entity_poly.pdbx_strand_id
1 'polypeptide(L)'
;MANKRDLKRTINYITSELFAETVAASLYNGKPTQEDVDGILSAIVMINGDYISRVSHPEPGIKKGEYYKKLISDFNKQMSEIIDQISNLA
;
A
#
# COMPACT_ATOMS: atom_id res chain seq x y z
N MET A 1 19.92 -11.39 -5.01
CA MET A 1 19.21 -10.57 -4.00
C MET A 1 18.61 -9.27 -4.57
N ALA A 2 18.59 -9.06 -5.89
CA ALA A 2 17.94 -7.90 -6.51
C ALA A 2 16.42 -7.85 -6.26
N ASN A 3 15.72 -8.98 -6.44
CA ASN A 3 14.25 -9.04 -6.38
C ASN A 3 13.63 -8.53 -5.06
N LYS A 4 14.19 -8.88 -3.87
CA LYS A 4 13.65 -8.37 -2.59
C LYS A 4 13.83 -6.86 -2.43
N ARG A 5 14.98 -6.33 -2.84
CA ARG A 5 15.27 -4.90 -2.75
C ARG A 5 14.38 -4.12 -3.70
N ASP A 6 14.24 -4.61 -4.92
CA ASP A 6 13.42 -3.98 -5.95
C ASP A 6 11.94 -4.04 -5.55
N LEU A 7 11.46 -5.16 -5.00
CA LEU A 7 10.10 -5.28 -4.48
C LEU A 7 9.80 -4.30 -3.34
N LYS A 8 10.72 -4.14 -2.37
CA LYS A 8 10.57 -3.12 -1.32
C LYS A 8 10.52 -1.70 -1.90
N ARG A 9 11.35 -1.43 -2.92
CA ARG A 9 11.36 -0.13 -3.60
C ARG A 9 10.04 0.14 -4.31
N THR A 10 9.48 -0.87 -4.99
CA THR A 10 8.17 -0.79 -5.63
C THR A 10 7.05 -0.55 -4.61
N ILE A 11 7.05 -1.28 -3.49
CA ILE A 11 6.09 -1.07 -2.40
C ILE A 11 6.17 0.38 -1.90
N ASN A 12 7.38 0.85 -1.55
CA ASN A 12 7.59 2.22 -1.09
C ASN A 12 7.11 3.26 -2.10
N TYR A 13 7.46 3.08 -3.37
CA TYR A 13 7.05 3.98 -4.44
C TYR A 13 5.53 4.07 -4.54
N ILE A 14 4.83 2.93 -4.67
CA ILE A 14 3.38 2.89 -4.81
C ILE A 14 2.69 3.52 -3.60
N THR A 15 3.10 3.16 -2.38
CA THR A 15 2.48 3.73 -1.17
C THR A 15 2.77 5.22 -1.01
N SER A 16 3.91 5.72 -1.50
CA SER A 16 4.23 7.15 -1.45
C SER A 16 3.35 7.94 -2.43
N GLU A 17 3.13 7.40 -3.63
CA GLU A 17 2.23 8.01 -4.62
C GLU A 17 0.78 8.04 -4.10
N LEU A 18 0.29 6.94 -3.52
CA LEU A 18 -1.06 6.91 -2.95
C LEU A 18 -1.22 7.87 -1.76
N PHE A 19 -0.16 8.04 -0.94
CA PHE A 19 -0.17 9.01 0.16
C PHE A 19 -0.29 10.43 -0.38
N ALA A 20 0.52 10.78 -1.39
CA ALA A 20 0.47 12.08 -2.04
C ALA A 20 -0.89 12.33 -2.72
N GLU A 21 -1.44 11.33 -3.40
CA GLU A 21 -2.75 11.41 -4.04
C GLU A 21 -3.87 11.62 -3.01
N THR A 22 -3.82 10.95 -1.86
CA THR A 22 -4.80 11.15 -0.78
C THR A 22 -4.76 12.59 -0.25
N VAL A 23 -3.56 13.15 -0.07
CA VAL A 23 -3.39 14.56 0.31
C VAL A 23 -3.94 15.47 -0.78
N ALA A 24 -3.63 15.22 -2.05
CA ALA A 24 -4.15 16.01 -3.16
C ALA A 24 -5.69 15.95 -3.22
N ALA A 25 -6.28 14.76 -3.13
CA ALA A 25 -7.72 14.58 -3.09
C ALA A 25 -8.36 15.35 -1.92
N SER A 26 -7.74 15.35 -0.73
CA SER A 26 -8.25 16.11 0.43
C SER A 26 -8.24 17.64 0.22
N LEU A 27 -7.36 18.14 -0.64
CA LEU A 27 -7.23 19.58 -0.93
C LEU A 27 -8.10 20.03 -2.10
N TYR A 28 -8.36 19.14 -3.06
CA TYR A 28 -8.96 19.51 -4.35
C TYR A 28 -10.30 18.84 -4.66
N ASN A 29 -10.63 17.70 -4.02
CA ASN A 29 -11.91 17.01 -4.20
C ASN A 29 -12.82 17.25 -2.99
N GLY A 30 -13.77 18.17 -3.14
CA GLY A 30 -14.83 18.35 -2.15
C GLY A 30 -14.35 18.88 -0.80
N LYS A 31 -14.99 18.42 0.28
CA LYS A 31 -14.67 18.75 1.67
C LYS A 31 -14.76 17.48 2.53
N PRO A 32 -13.89 16.49 2.29
CA PRO A 32 -13.89 15.26 3.07
C PRO A 32 -13.62 15.56 4.54
N THR A 33 -14.07 14.66 5.41
CA THR A 33 -13.77 14.80 6.84
C THR A 33 -12.29 14.52 7.08
N GLN A 34 -11.70 15.19 8.07
CA GLN A 34 -10.32 14.91 8.45
C GLN A 34 -10.14 13.46 8.92
N GLU A 35 -11.18 12.86 9.52
CA GLU A 35 -11.17 11.46 9.96
C GLU A 35 -11.05 10.49 8.77
N ASP A 36 -11.77 10.72 7.69
CA ASP A 36 -11.69 9.89 6.48
C ASP A 36 -10.29 9.99 5.84
N VAL A 37 -9.74 11.21 5.75
CA VAL A 37 -8.39 11.47 5.23
C VAL A 37 -7.34 10.76 6.10
N ASP A 38 -7.38 10.96 7.41
CA ASP A 38 -6.44 10.36 8.36
C ASP A 38 -6.55 8.83 8.36
N GLY A 39 -7.75 8.29 8.18
CA GLY A 39 -8.01 6.86 8.06
C GLY A 39 -7.28 6.26 6.86
N ILE A 40 -7.41 6.87 5.68
CA ILE A 40 -6.75 6.40 4.45
C ILE A 40 -5.22 6.53 4.57
N LEU A 41 -4.71 7.68 5.03
CA LEU A 41 -3.27 7.90 5.21
C LEU A 41 -2.66 6.88 6.20
N SER A 42 -3.35 6.63 7.31
CA SER A 42 -2.92 5.64 8.31
C SER A 42 -2.91 4.23 7.73
N ALA A 43 -3.93 3.85 6.95
CA ALA A 43 -3.96 2.56 6.27
C ALA A 43 -2.77 2.39 5.32
N ILE A 44 -2.46 3.39 4.50
CA ILE A 44 -1.31 3.36 3.58
C ILE A 44 0.01 3.12 4.34
N VAL A 45 0.24 3.82 5.45
CA VAL A 45 1.45 3.68 6.27
C VAL A 45 1.53 2.29 6.90
N MET A 46 0.42 1.78 7.44
CA MET A 46 0.37 0.44 8.03
C MET A 46 0.63 -0.66 6.98
N ILE A 47 0.01 -0.54 5.80
CA ILE A 47 0.22 -1.48 4.69
C ILE A 47 1.68 -1.45 4.24
N ASN A 48 2.29 -0.27 4.10
CA ASN A 48 3.71 -0.17 3.77
C ASN A 48 4.57 -0.96 4.78
N GLY A 49 4.39 -0.68 6.08
CA GLY A 49 5.15 -1.32 7.14
C GLY A 49 5.01 -2.85 7.15
N ASP A 50 3.77 -3.35 7.01
CA ASP A 50 3.48 -4.78 6.94
C ASP A 50 4.20 -5.44 5.75
N TYR A 51 4.00 -4.92 4.53
CA TYR A 51 4.55 -5.56 3.34
C TYR A 51 6.07 -5.46 3.26
N ILE A 52 6.67 -4.37 3.73
CA ILE A 52 8.14 -4.28 3.87
C ILE A 52 8.67 -5.34 4.84
N SER A 53 7.97 -5.58 5.94
CA SER A 53 8.31 -6.63 6.89
C SER A 53 8.17 -8.02 6.26
N ARG A 54 7.04 -8.32 5.63
CA ARG A 54 6.76 -9.61 4.96
C ARG A 54 7.77 -9.95 3.86
N VAL A 55 8.23 -8.95 3.09
CA VAL A 55 9.31 -9.16 2.11
C VAL A 55 10.62 -9.61 2.78
N SER A 56 10.91 -9.05 3.96
CA SER A 56 12.10 -9.36 4.77
C SER A 56 12.01 -10.73 5.42
N HIS A 57 10.83 -11.08 5.92
CA HIS A 57 10.57 -12.24 6.77
C HIS A 57 9.54 -13.20 6.11
N PRO A 58 9.92 -13.90 5.02
CA PRO A 58 9.02 -14.85 4.39
C PRO A 58 8.68 -16.02 5.32
N GLU A 59 7.43 -16.49 5.26
CA GLU A 59 6.94 -17.56 6.11
C GLU A 59 7.71 -18.88 5.88
N PRO A 60 8.13 -19.56 6.95
CA PRO A 60 8.78 -20.85 6.84
C PRO A 60 7.80 -21.91 6.32
N GLY A 61 8.29 -22.84 5.50
CA GLY A 61 7.48 -23.95 4.98
C GLY A 61 6.79 -23.71 3.63
N ILE A 62 6.80 -22.49 3.10
CA ILE A 62 6.25 -22.17 1.77
C ILE A 62 7.36 -22.04 0.73
N LYS A 63 7.12 -22.49 -0.51
CA LYS A 63 8.06 -22.27 -1.62
C LYS A 63 8.19 -20.76 -1.89
N LYS A 64 9.42 -20.25 -1.90
CA LYS A 64 9.72 -18.80 -2.06
C LYS A 64 8.96 -18.15 -3.23
N GLY A 65 8.91 -18.81 -4.39
CA GLY A 65 8.22 -18.26 -5.56
C GLY A 65 6.71 -18.12 -5.37
N GLU A 66 6.08 -19.08 -4.67
CA GLU A 66 4.65 -19.05 -4.34
C GLU A 66 4.34 -17.98 -3.31
N TYR A 67 5.18 -17.89 -2.27
CA TYR A 67 5.07 -16.85 -1.24
C TYR A 67 5.08 -15.44 -1.85
N TYR A 68 6.08 -15.12 -2.69
CA TYR A 68 6.20 -13.78 -3.27
C TYR A 68 5.10 -13.48 -4.30
N LYS A 69 4.63 -14.48 -5.06
CA LYS A 69 3.47 -14.31 -5.95
C LYS A 69 2.22 -13.94 -5.17
N LYS A 70 1.94 -14.66 -4.07
CA LYS A 70 0.80 -14.37 -3.19
C LYS A 70 0.94 -13.00 -2.54
N LEU A 71 2.12 -12.67 -2.00
CA LEU A 71 2.39 -11.36 -1.40
C LEU A 71 2.11 -10.22 -2.38
N ILE A 72 2.56 -10.32 -3.64
CA ILE A 72 2.31 -9.28 -4.65
C ILE A 72 0.81 -9.19 -4.98
N SER A 73 0.13 -10.33 -5.12
CA SER A 73 -1.32 -10.35 -5.39
C SER A 73 -2.13 -9.73 -4.26
N ASP A 74 -1.80 -10.06 -3.01
CA ASP A 74 -2.48 -9.52 -1.82
C ASP A 74 -2.20 -8.01 -1.69
N PHE A 75 -0.96 -7.57 -1.96
CA PHE A 75 -0.59 -6.15 -1.98
C PHE A 75 -1.41 -5.37 -3.01
N ASN A 76 -1.45 -5.84 -4.25
CA ASN A 76 -2.17 -5.18 -5.33
C ASN A 76 -3.66 -5.04 -5.01
N LYS A 77 -4.26 -6.05 -4.39
CA LYS A 77 -5.66 -5.99 -3.96
C LYS A 77 -5.90 -4.86 -2.95
N GLN A 78 -5.04 -4.73 -1.94
CA GLN A 78 -5.13 -3.64 -0.97
C GLN A 78 -4.91 -2.27 -1.61
N MET A 79 -3.99 -2.16 -2.59
CA MET A 79 -3.80 -0.91 -3.32
C MET A 79 -5.04 -0.53 -4.14
N SER A 80 -5.71 -1.50 -4.77
CA SER A 80 -7.00 -1.24 -5.44
C SER A 80 -8.06 -0.73 -4.46
N GLU A 81 -8.17 -1.33 -3.28
CA GLU A 81 -9.10 -0.88 -2.23
C GLU A 81 -8.81 0.56 -1.78
N ILE A 82 -7.53 0.92 -1.61
CA ILE A 82 -7.11 2.30 -1.29
C ILE A 82 -7.45 3.27 -2.43
N ILE A 83 -7.19 2.89 -3.69
CA ILE A 83 -7.52 3.73 -4.86
C ILE A 83 -9.03 4.00 -4.93
N ASP A 84 -9.85 2.99 -4.66
CA ASP A 84 -11.31 3.15 -4.61
C ASP A 84 -11.72 4.10 -3.47
N GLN A 85 -11.10 4.00 -2.29
CA GLN A 85 -11.37 4.92 -1.19
C GLN A 85 -11.00 6.37 -1.53
N ILE A 86 -9.82 6.59 -2.11
CA ILE A 86 -9.38 7.93 -2.55
C ILE A 86 -10.33 8.50 -3.61
N SER A 87 -10.76 7.67 -4.56
CA SER A 87 -11.67 8.09 -5.65
C SER A 87 -13.05 8.51 -5.15
N ASN A 88 -13.46 8.00 -3.99
CA ASN A 88 -14.73 8.31 -3.33
C ASN A 88 -14.58 9.35 -2.21
N LEU A 89 -13.39 9.94 -2.04
CA LEU A 89 -13.14 11.00 -1.08
C LEU A 89 -13.78 12.30 -1.60
N ALA A 90 -14.85 12.74 -0.95
CA ALA A 90 -15.66 13.91 -1.34
C ALA A 90 -16.10 14.74 -0.12
#